data_AF-A0A852UKR6-F1
#
_entry.id   AF-A0A852UKR6-F1
#
_cell.length_a   1.000
_cell.length_b   1.000
_cell.length_c   1.000
_cell.angle_alpha   90.00
_cell.angle_beta   90.00
_cell.angle_gamma   90.00
#
_symmetry.space_group_name_H-M   'P 1'
#
loop_
_entity.id
_entity.type
_entity.pdbx_description
1 polymer ?
#
loop_
_entity_poly.entity_id
_entity_poly.type
_entity_poly.pdbx_seq_one_letter_code
_entity_poly.pdbx_strand_id
1 'polypeptide(L)'
;MKKFLIVVGALLLACSLPLSSTFAASTKQFSDVPSSKHFAEAVYDLAERTIIGGYPDGTFKPGNSITRGQAAAIIAKLIKLDTSKVKDPGFKDVSTGNGYYKAIAGMAEKSIISGYGDGRFGPNDPITRGQMASILVKAFDLPRYDFTSYKSPFEDVKRGTGHDPNILIIFRLGITTGTSSDRFSPNVTITRGQAAKMMKATEEAKSSIVTVRASDYKWEQFKMFDSNHKDSGLFNAVVGSDKPNSRTSDKIHLVPLEEGTGTFSVALVYSGNPDKKYYQKYYVHIKEVNGKLKLTLEETDDFLPTPVGLNVREKGQVQNVSLSTMDGKKLSDNTDFGKCLSYSPTDCYDTDQTDTEGKYNNIFIMIDKPGGYIATVRFAGGEEVRYGIEAVSSAPHFHYSFRVLEEKPTASVDLGAEYNIGKHVIPKGAEQIAVVTRDTGTNLFHATGKKKGSFDIKLPDHKKTDLIEIRVSVQEIGPIINVGIVEMIDTHM
;
A
#
# COMPACT_ATOMS: atom_id res chain seq x y z
N MET A 1 41.72 -46.99 -78.95
CA MET A 1 40.88 -47.28 -80.13
C MET A 1 39.49 -47.69 -79.62
N LYS A 2 38.49 -46.82 -79.77
CA LYS A 2 37.31 -46.99 -80.64
C LYS A 2 36.30 -48.08 -80.20
N LYS A 3 35.09 -47.58 -79.86
CA LYS A 3 33.73 -48.09 -80.12
C LYS A 3 33.09 -49.00 -79.04
N PHE A 4 32.01 -48.56 -78.35
CA PHE A 4 30.55 -48.65 -78.72
C PHE A 4 30.05 -50.11 -78.55
N LEU A 5 29.08 -50.51 -77.69
CA LEU A 5 27.63 -50.21 -77.71
C LEU A 5 26.91 -50.91 -76.50
N ILE A 6 25.82 -50.29 -75.97
CA ILE A 6 24.53 -50.87 -75.44
C ILE A 6 24.57 -51.74 -74.16
N VAL A 7 24.13 -51.28 -72.98
CA VAL A 7 22.75 -51.09 -72.41
C VAL A 7 21.97 -52.39 -72.13
N VAL A 8 21.71 -52.66 -70.85
CA VAL A 8 20.43 -52.98 -70.12
C VAL A 8 20.89 -53.24 -68.67
N GLY A 9 20.40 -52.70 -67.56
CA GLY A 9 19.18 -51.98 -67.21
C GLY A 9 18.73 -52.52 -65.85
N ALA A 10 18.75 -51.72 -64.78
CA ALA A 10 17.92 -51.92 -63.58
C ALA A 10 17.94 -50.66 -62.69
N LEU A 11 16.76 -50.04 -62.62
CA LEU A 11 16.29 -48.99 -61.72
C LEU A 11 16.96 -48.92 -60.34
N LEU A 12 17.26 -47.71 -59.90
CA LEU A 12 16.84 -47.20 -58.58
C LEU A 12 16.69 -45.67 -58.67
N LEU A 13 15.46 -45.22 -58.47
CA LEU A 13 15.03 -43.82 -58.53
C LEU A 13 15.83 -42.93 -57.57
N ALA A 14 16.32 -41.82 -58.10
CA ALA A 14 16.60 -40.61 -57.35
C ALA A 14 15.27 -39.94 -56.96
N CYS A 15 15.08 -39.67 -55.67
CA CYS A 15 14.11 -38.68 -55.20
C CYS A 15 14.84 -37.71 -54.26
N SER A 16 15.44 -36.69 -54.87
CA SER A 16 15.64 -35.38 -54.28
C SER A 16 14.27 -34.75 -54.00
N LEU A 17 13.95 -34.45 -52.73
CA LEU A 17 12.89 -33.51 -52.36
C LEU A 17 13.27 -32.72 -51.09
N PRO A 18 12.71 -31.51 -50.91
CA PRO A 18 13.43 -30.32 -50.46
C PRO A 18 13.29 -30.02 -48.96
N LEU A 19 14.24 -29.23 -48.45
CA LEU A 19 14.00 -28.40 -47.26
C LEU A 19 12.80 -27.49 -47.54
N SER A 20 11.71 -27.75 -46.83
CA SER A 20 10.62 -26.80 -46.66
C SER A 20 10.10 -26.96 -45.24
N SER A 21 10.77 -26.30 -44.30
CA SER A 21 10.22 -26.03 -42.98
C SER A 21 9.15 -24.94 -43.13
N THR A 22 7.95 -25.34 -43.56
CA THR A 22 6.75 -24.56 -43.30
C THR A 22 6.51 -24.58 -41.80
N PHE A 23 6.64 -23.42 -41.15
CA PHE A 23 6.10 -23.20 -39.81
C PHE A 23 4.57 -23.26 -39.92
N ALA A 24 4.01 -24.45 -39.74
CA ALA A 24 2.57 -24.64 -39.60
C ALA A 24 2.14 -24.25 -38.19
N ALA A 25 1.05 -23.48 -38.11
CA ALA A 25 0.39 -23.04 -36.91
C ALA A 25 0.05 -24.20 -35.94
N SER A 26 0.25 -23.94 -34.64
CA SER A 26 -0.11 -24.73 -33.45
C SER A 26 -0.80 -26.08 -33.70
N THR A 27 -0.01 -27.15 -33.69
CA THR A 27 -0.49 -28.54 -33.72
C THR A 27 -1.19 -28.89 -32.40
N LYS A 28 -2.47 -29.28 -32.46
CA LYS A 28 -3.18 -29.96 -31.38
C LYS A 28 -2.37 -31.18 -30.91
N GLN A 29 -1.68 -31.03 -29.78
CA GLN A 29 -0.75 -32.04 -29.26
C GLN A 29 -1.42 -33.27 -28.64
N PHE A 30 -2.70 -33.16 -28.25
CA PHE A 30 -3.44 -34.23 -27.57
C PHE A 30 -4.80 -34.45 -28.23
N SER A 31 -5.14 -35.72 -28.48
CA SER A 31 -6.38 -36.12 -29.17
C SER A 31 -7.65 -35.90 -28.35
N ASP A 32 -7.53 -35.87 -27.02
CA ASP A 32 -8.63 -35.77 -26.04
C ASP A 32 -8.76 -34.38 -25.38
N VAL A 33 -8.14 -33.36 -25.98
CA VAL A 33 -8.23 -31.95 -25.53
C VAL A 33 -8.87 -31.09 -26.62
N PRO A 34 -10.20 -31.12 -26.80
CA PRO A 34 -10.86 -30.24 -27.76
C PRO A 34 -10.67 -28.76 -27.37
N SER A 35 -10.34 -27.89 -28.35
CA SER A 35 -10.12 -26.45 -28.13
C SER A 35 -11.32 -25.72 -27.49
N SER A 36 -12.53 -26.28 -27.58
CA SER A 36 -13.74 -25.75 -26.94
C SER A 36 -13.81 -26.01 -25.44
N LYS A 37 -12.94 -26.85 -24.86
CA LYS A 37 -12.92 -27.11 -23.43
C LYS A 37 -12.24 -25.99 -22.68
N HIS A 38 -12.80 -25.62 -21.53
CA HIS A 38 -12.33 -24.53 -20.67
C HIS A 38 -10.88 -24.66 -20.15
N PHE A 39 -10.26 -25.84 -20.27
CA PHE A 39 -8.87 -26.11 -19.88
C PHE A 39 -7.92 -26.21 -21.07
N ALA A 40 -8.42 -26.21 -22.31
CA ALA A 40 -7.63 -26.55 -23.50
C ALA A 40 -6.47 -25.56 -23.72
N GLU A 41 -6.76 -24.27 -23.61
CA GLU A 41 -5.76 -23.20 -23.72
C GLU A 41 -4.61 -23.40 -22.72
N ALA A 42 -4.94 -23.62 -21.45
CA ALA A 42 -3.94 -23.85 -20.42
C ALA A 42 -3.14 -25.13 -20.64
N VAL A 43 -3.77 -26.19 -21.14
CA VAL A 43 -3.08 -27.44 -21.43
C VAL A 43 -2.09 -27.25 -22.58
N TYR A 44 -2.48 -26.57 -23.65
CA TYR A 44 -1.61 -26.37 -24.81
C TYR A 44 -0.46 -25.40 -24.51
N ASP A 45 -0.71 -24.28 -23.82
CA ASP A 45 0.35 -23.34 -23.40
C ASP A 45 1.43 -24.06 -22.56
N LEU A 46 1.00 -24.78 -21.52
CA LEU A 46 1.92 -25.47 -20.63
C LEU A 46 2.64 -26.64 -21.33
N ALA A 47 2.01 -27.28 -22.32
CA ALA A 47 2.63 -28.39 -23.06
C ALA A 47 3.65 -27.89 -24.09
N GLU A 48 3.36 -26.80 -24.79
CA GLU A 48 4.29 -26.10 -25.68
C GLU A 48 5.54 -25.64 -24.92
N ARG A 49 5.36 -25.19 -23.67
CA ARG A 49 6.46 -24.82 -22.76
C ARG A 49 7.13 -26.02 -22.09
N THR A 50 6.75 -27.26 -22.42
CA THR A 50 7.27 -28.53 -21.86
C THR A 50 7.10 -28.70 -20.34
N ILE A 51 6.17 -27.94 -19.76
CA ILE A 51 5.86 -27.96 -18.33
C ILE A 51 4.99 -29.17 -18.02
N ILE A 52 3.95 -29.40 -18.81
CA ILE A 52 3.10 -30.59 -18.72
C ILE A 52 3.28 -31.48 -19.95
N GLY A 53 2.97 -32.76 -19.80
CA GLY A 53 3.03 -33.74 -20.89
C GLY A 53 1.80 -34.64 -20.90
N GLY A 54 1.59 -35.27 -22.05
CA GLY A 54 0.59 -36.33 -22.24
C GLY A 54 1.15 -37.72 -21.96
N TYR A 55 0.34 -38.72 -22.31
CA TYR A 55 0.66 -40.12 -22.21
C TYR A 55 1.22 -40.65 -23.54
N PRO A 56 1.91 -41.80 -23.54
CA PRO A 56 2.46 -42.40 -24.77
C PRO A 56 1.41 -42.70 -25.85
N ASP A 57 0.13 -42.80 -25.47
CA ASP A 57 -1.01 -43.02 -26.36
C ASP A 57 -1.48 -41.72 -27.08
N GLY A 58 -0.79 -40.60 -26.89
CA GLY A 58 -1.13 -39.31 -27.51
C GLY A 58 -2.27 -38.55 -26.81
N THR A 59 -2.72 -39.02 -25.64
CA THR A 59 -3.77 -38.36 -24.84
C THR A 59 -3.20 -37.54 -23.68
N PHE A 60 -3.97 -36.60 -23.14
CA PHE A 60 -3.66 -35.85 -21.92
C PHE A 60 -4.38 -36.38 -20.68
N LYS A 61 -5.52 -37.07 -20.89
CA LYS A 61 -6.47 -37.57 -19.90
C LYS A 61 -6.97 -36.47 -18.95
N PRO A 62 -7.58 -35.38 -19.48
CA PRO A 62 -7.95 -34.20 -18.69
C PRO A 62 -8.96 -34.50 -17.59
N GLY A 63 -9.79 -35.55 -17.75
CA GLY A 63 -10.79 -35.96 -16.76
C GLY A 63 -10.24 -36.83 -15.62
N ASN A 64 -9.02 -37.36 -15.74
CA ASN A 64 -8.41 -38.16 -14.68
C ASN A 64 -7.96 -37.25 -13.53
N SER A 65 -8.06 -37.75 -12.30
CA SER A 65 -7.46 -37.10 -11.14
C SER A 65 -5.94 -36.98 -11.30
N ILE A 66 -5.39 -35.81 -10.97
CA ILE A 66 -3.94 -35.63 -10.91
C ILE A 66 -3.40 -36.13 -9.57
N THR A 67 -2.25 -36.81 -9.58
CA THR A 67 -1.61 -37.26 -8.33
C THR A 67 -0.82 -36.14 -7.68
N ARG A 68 -0.56 -36.25 -6.37
CA ARG A 68 0.28 -35.30 -5.62
C ARG A 68 1.70 -35.19 -6.18
N GLY A 69 2.30 -36.31 -6.60
CA GLY A 69 3.63 -36.33 -7.23
C GLY A 69 3.65 -35.64 -8.60
N GLN A 70 2.63 -35.85 -9.43
CA GLN A 70 2.47 -35.15 -10.70
C GLN A 70 2.31 -33.65 -10.50
N ALA A 71 1.44 -33.24 -9.56
CA ALA A 71 1.26 -31.83 -9.22
C ALA A 71 2.57 -31.17 -8.74
N ALA A 72 3.34 -31.84 -7.88
CA ALA A 72 4.63 -31.36 -7.41
C ALA A 72 5.63 -31.18 -8.57
N ALA A 73 5.74 -32.15 -9.47
CA ALA A 73 6.64 -32.05 -10.61
C ALA A 73 6.28 -30.90 -11.57
N ILE A 74 4.99 -30.69 -11.83
CA ILE A 74 4.53 -29.60 -12.70
C ILE A 74 4.77 -28.24 -12.04
N ILE A 75 4.41 -28.09 -10.76
CA ILE A 75 4.59 -26.83 -10.03
C ILE A 75 6.07 -26.49 -9.86
N ALA A 76 6.92 -27.47 -9.57
CA ALA A 76 8.37 -27.28 -9.49
C ALA A 76 8.95 -26.71 -10.81
N LYS A 77 8.47 -27.21 -11.97
CA LYS A 77 8.85 -26.64 -13.27
C LYS A 77 8.33 -25.23 -13.47
N LEU A 78 7.07 -24.96 -13.13
CA LEU A 78 6.46 -23.62 -13.27
C LEU A 78 7.23 -22.55 -12.51
N ILE A 79 7.58 -22.83 -11.26
CA ILE A 79 8.33 -21.89 -10.42
C ILE A 79 9.84 -21.93 -10.71
N LYS A 80 10.27 -22.68 -11.73
CA LYS A 80 11.68 -22.88 -12.12
C LYS A 80 12.55 -23.28 -10.92
N LEU A 81 12.04 -24.20 -10.10
CA LEU A 81 12.73 -24.67 -8.91
C LEU A 81 14.05 -25.35 -9.31
N ASP A 82 15.16 -24.93 -8.73
CA ASP A 82 16.42 -25.66 -8.86
C ASP A 82 16.31 -26.99 -8.12
N THR A 83 16.32 -28.08 -8.89
CA THR A 83 16.28 -29.45 -8.37
C THR A 83 17.60 -30.20 -8.59
N SER A 84 18.69 -29.48 -8.89
CA SER A 84 20.01 -30.07 -9.14
C SER A 84 20.62 -30.66 -7.86
N LYS A 85 20.39 -30.00 -6.72
CA LYS A 85 20.84 -30.42 -5.39
C LYS A 85 19.66 -30.32 -4.43
N VAL A 86 19.12 -31.47 -4.04
CA VAL A 86 17.99 -31.57 -3.12
C VAL A 86 18.36 -32.42 -1.93
N LYS A 87 17.89 -32.05 -0.74
CA LYS A 87 18.02 -32.88 0.46
C LYS A 87 16.97 -33.98 0.47
N ASP A 88 17.28 -35.09 1.12
CA ASP A 88 16.30 -36.16 1.32
C ASP A 88 15.08 -35.60 2.08
N PRO A 89 13.86 -35.69 1.51
CA PRO A 89 12.67 -35.19 2.18
C PRO A 89 12.21 -36.08 3.35
N GLY A 90 12.79 -37.27 3.53
CA GLY A 90 12.51 -38.15 4.67
C GLY A 90 11.15 -38.86 4.61
N PHE A 91 10.45 -38.84 3.46
CA PHE A 91 9.19 -39.53 3.28
C PHE A 91 9.40 -41.02 3.01
N LYS A 92 8.70 -41.88 3.77
CA LYS A 92 8.86 -43.34 3.72
C LYS A 92 8.53 -43.96 2.34
N ASP A 93 7.71 -43.28 1.55
CA ASP A 93 7.18 -43.75 0.26
C ASP A 93 7.74 -42.98 -0.95
N VAL A 94 8.81 -42.19 -0.76
CA VAL A 94 9.46 -41.42 -1.82
C VAL A 94 10.94 -41.78 -1.89
N SER A 95 11.27 -42.84 -2.63
CA SER A 95 12.67 -43.24 -2.89
C SER A 95 13.30 -42.38 -4.00
N THR A 96 14.64 -42.36 -4.08
CA THR A 96 15.40 -41.65 -5.12
C THR A 96 15.09 -42.11 -6.54
N GLY A 97 14.59 -43.34 -6.71
CA GLY A 97 14.11 -43.88 -7.99
C GLY A 97 12.71 -43.38 -8.40
N ASN A 98 11.98 -42.70 -7.52
CA ASN A 98 10.69 -42.11 -7.85
C ASN A 98 10.87 -40.97 -8.86
N GLY A 99 10.12 -41.00 -9.98
CA GLY A 99 10.22 -39.97 -11.03
C GLY A 99 9.90 -38.54 -10.57
N TYR A 100 9.23 -38.39 -9.43
CA TYR A 100 8.91 -37.10 -8.82
C TYR A 100 9.85 -36.73 -7.65
N TYR A 101 10.82 -37.59 -7.30
CA TYR A 101 11.67 -37.43 -6.11
C TYR A 101 12.27 -36.03 -5.99
N LYS A 102 12.93 -35.56 -7.06
CA LYS A 102 13.63 -34.28 -7.03
C LYS A 102 12.70 -33.09 -6.82
N ALA A 103 11.53 -33.11 -7.45
CA ALA A 103 10.52 -32.07 -7.27
C ALA A 103 9.94 -32.08 -5.86
N ILE A 104 9.60 -33.27 -5.34
CA ILE A 104 9.09 -33.44 -3.97
C ILE A 104 10.13 -32.97 -2.95
N ALA A 105 11.37 -33.41 -3.11
CA ALA A 105 12.49 -33.05 -2.24
C ALA A 105 12.72 -31.53 -2.20
N GLY A 106 12.85 -30.88 -3.35
CA GLY A 106 13.08 -29.43 -3.43
C GLY A 106 11.90 -28.61 -2.90
N MET A 107 10.66 -29.01 -3.20
CA MET A 107 9.48 -28.29 -2.68
C MET A 107 9.30 -28.50 -1.17
N ALA A 108 9.65 -29.67 -0.63
CA ALA A 108 9.64 -29.93 0.80
C ALA A 108 10.71 -29.10 1.53
N GLU A 109 11.91 -29.00 0.98
CA GLU A 109 12.99 -28.16 1.53
C GLU A 109 12.57 -26.68 1.62
N LYS A 110 11.80 -26.19 0.64
CA LYS A 110 11.21 -24.84 0.65
C LYS A 110 9.92 -24.71 1.48
N SER A 111 9.51 -25.76 2.21
CA SER A 111 8.27 -25.80 3.00
C SER A 111 6.98 -25.51 2.19
N ILE A 112 7.04 -25.71 0.87
CA ILE A 112 5.88 -25.54 -0.03
C ILE A 112 4.91 -26.70 0.15
N ILE A 113 5.44 -27.92 0.27
CA ILE A 113 4.66 -29.15 0.49
C ILE A 113 5.05 -29.82 1.81
N SER A 114 4.13 -30.64 2.30
CA SER A 114 4.34 -31.51 3.45
C SER A 114 3.74 -32.89 3.18
N GLY A 115 4.23 -33.90 3.91
CA GLY A 115 3.66 -35.24 3.94
C GLY A 115 2.43 -35.35 4.84
N TYR A 116 1.87 -36.54 4.90
CA TYR A 116 0.87 -36.96 5.86
C TYR A 116 1.51 -37.23 7.24
N GLY A 117 0.69 -37.27 8.29
CA GLY A 117 1.14 -37.50 9.66
C GLY A 117 1.72 -38.90 9.92
N ASP A 118 1.60 -39.84 8.98
CA ASP A 118 2.15 -41.20 9.06
C ASP A 118 3.61 -41.30 8.52
N GLY A 119 4.16 -40.19 8.03
CA GLY A 119 5.50 -40.10 7.45
C GLY A 119 5.55 -40.42 5.94
N ARG A 120 4.40 -40.57 5.27
CA ARG A 120 4.31 -40.68 3.80
C ARG A 120 4.07 -39.33 3.15
N PHE A 121 4.44 -39.19 1.89
CA PHE A 121 4.00 -38.09 1.03
C PHE A 121 2.75 -38.45 0.21
N GLY A 122 2.60 -39.70 -0.20
CA GLY A 122 1.55 -40.16 -1.11
C GLY A 122 1.73 -39.67 -2.54
N PRO A 123 2.85 -39.94 -3.25
CA PRO A 123 3.10 -39.39 -4.59
C PRO A 123 2.10 -39.87 -5.66
N ASN A 124 1.48 -41.03 -5.45
CA ASN A 124 0.47 -41.61 -6.34
C ASN A 124 -0.97 -41.32 -5.89
N ASP A 125 -1.14 -40.73 -4.71
CA ASP A 125 -2.46 -40.41 -4.19
C ASP A 125 -3.04 -39.21 -4.96
N PRO A 126 -4.33 -39.22 -5.31
CA PRO A 126 -5.00 -38.06 -5.88
C PRO A 126 -4.89 -36.83 -4.98
N ILE A 127 -4.62 -35.66 -5.56
CA ILE A 127 -4.60 -34.40 -4.79
C ILE A 127 -5.99 -33.76 -4.73
N THR A 128 -6.37 -33.23 -3.56
CA THR A 128 -7.62 -32.48 -3.40
C THR A 128 -7.48 -31.04 -3.88
N ARG A 129 -8.61 -30.39 -4.19
CA ARG A 129 -8.65 -28.98 -4.59
C ARG A 129 -8.10 -28.04 -3.51
N GLY A 130 -8.40 -28.32 -2.23
CA GLY A 130 -7.87 -27.56 -1.11
C GLY A 130 -6.35 -27.70 -0.97
N GLN A 131 -5.83 -28.92 -1.12
CA GLN A 131 -4.38 -29.16 -1.12
C GLN A 131 -3.70 -28.41 -2.27
N MET A 132 -4.26 -28.48 -3.50
CA MET A 132 -3.75 -27.73 -4.65
C MET A 132 -3.67 -26.22 -4.34
N ALA A 133 -4.74 -25.64 -3.78
CA ALA A 133 -4.76 -24.22 -3.42
C ALA A 133 -3.62 -23.83 -2.45
N SER A 134 -3.41 -24.62 -1.40
CA SER A 134 -2.32 -24.39 -0.45
C SER A 134 -0.94 -24.49 -1.09
N ILE A 135 -0.73 -25.45 -2.00
CA ILE A 135 0.55 -25.59 -2.69
C ILE A 135 0.79 -24.39 -3.61
N LEU A 136 -0.21 -23.96 -4.39
CA LEU A 136 -0.10 -22.83 -5.31
C LEU A 136 0.22 -21.52 -4.58
N VAL A 137 -0.50 -21.21 -3.50
CA VAL A 137 -0.25 -20.01 -2.68
C VAL A 137 1.19 -19.98 -2.17
N LYS A 138 1.69 -21.11 -1.66
CA LYS A 138 3.06 -21.22 -1.15
C LYS A 138 4.11 -21.20 -2.26
N ALA A 139 3.88 -21.93 -3.35
CA ALA A 139 4.84 -22.09 -4.44
C ALA A 139 5.09 -20.78 -5.19
N PHE A 140 4.03 -20.01 -5.42
CA PHE A 140 4.11 -18.74 -6.15
C PHE A 140 4.31 -17.53 -5.23
N ASP A 141 4.42 -17.73 -3.92
CA ASP A 141 4.53 -16.65 -2.94
C ASP A 141 3.43 -15.60 -3.14
N LEU A 142 2.16 -16.06 -3.11
CA LEU A 142 1.00 -15.22 -3.34
C LEU A 142 0.68 -14.37 -2.09
N PRO A 143 0.09 -13.17 -2.27
CA PRO A 143 -0.30 -12.28 -1.19
C PRO A 143 -1.20 -12.97 -0.16
N ARG A 144 -0.86 -12.81 1.13
CA ARG A 144 -1.63 -13.36 2.24
C ARG A 144 -2.51 -12.27 2.85
N TYR A 145 -3.75 -12.21 2.38
CA TYR A 145 -4.74 -11.29 2.91
C TYR A 145 -5.19 -11.69 4.31
N ASP A 146 -5.54 -10.70 5.11
CA ASP A 146 -6.32 -10.94 6.32
C ASP A 146 -7.80 -11.10 5.96
N PHE A 147 -8.36 -12.26 6.33
CA PHE A 147 -9.78 -12.59 6.13
C PHE A 147 -10.55 -12.56 7.46
N THR A 148 -10.04 -11.89 8.50
CA THR A 148 -10.66 -11.85 9.83
C THR A 148 -12.09 -11.30 9.82
N SER A 149 -12.42 -10.38 8.93
CA SER A 149 -13.78 -9.83 8.75
C SER A 149 -14.46 -10.27 7.45
N TYR A 150 -13.82 -11.13 6.67
CA TYR A 150 -14.28 -11.49 5.32
C TYR A 150 -15.28 -12.66 5.35
N LYS A 151 -16.44 -12.45 4.74
CA LYS A 151 -17.42 -13.52 4.51
C LYS A 151 -17.01 -14.34 3.30
N SER A 152 -16.73 -15.63 3.50
CA SER A 152 -16.47 -16.57 2.40
C SER A 152 -17.63 -16.56 1.39
N PRO A 153 -17.35 -16.49 0.07
CA PRO A 153 -18.37 -16.68 -0.96
C PRO A 153 -18.79 -18.16 -1.09
N PHE A 154 -18.01 -19.07 -0.51
CA PHE A 154 -18.26 -20.50 -0.58
C PHE A 154 -18.81 -21.03 0.75
N GLU A 155 -19.96 -21.71 0.70
CA GLU A 155 -20.62 -22.31 1.87
C GLU A 155 -19.82 -23.48 2.47
N ASP A 156 -19.05 -24.18 1.63
CA ASP A 156 -18.23 -25.33 2.02
C ASP A 156 -16.79 -24.98 2.40
N VAL A 157 -16.48 -23.69 2.51
CA VAL A 157 -15.20 -23.18 3.00
C VAL A 157 -15.44 -22.45 4.31
N LYS A 158 -15.34 -23.21 5.42
CA LYS A 158 -15.52 -22.67 6.77
C LYS A 158 -14.21 -22.10 7.30
N ARG A 159 -14.31 -20.96 7.98
CA ARG A 159 -13.14 -20.27 8.56
C ARG A 159 -12.41 -21.16 9.58
N GLY A 160 -11.09 -21.13 9.52
CA GLY A 160 -10.22 -21.81 10.49
C GLY A 160 -10.14 -23.33 10.27
N THR A 161 -10.52 -23.82 9.09
CA THR A 161 -10.52 -25.24 8.76
C THR A 161 -9.70 -25.54 7.51
N GLY A 162 -8.68 -26.37 7.69
CA GLY A 162 -7.90 -26.94 6.59
C GLY A 162 -7.22 -25.89 5.71
N HIS A 163 -7.77 -25.68 4.51
CA HIS A 163 -7.14 -24.91 3.43
C HIS A 163 -7.79 -23.53 3.21
N ASP A 164 -8.71 -23.10 4.08
CA ASP A 164 -9.60 -21.95 3.84
C ASP A 164 -8.89 -20.64 3.45
N PRO A 165 -7.80 -20.17 4.09
CA PRO A 165 -7.22 -18.89 3.72
C PRO A 165 -6.60 -18.95 2.32
N ASN A 166 -6.02 -20.10 1.95
CA ASN A 166 -5.41 -20.29 0.65
C ASN A 166 -6.45 -20.35 -0.48
N ILE A 167 -7.60 -20.97 -0.20
CA ILE A 167 -8.74 -21.00 -1.13
C ILE A 167 -9.24 -19.58 -1.39
N LEU A 168 -9.40 -18.77 -0.33
CA LEU A 168 -9.84 -17.39 -0.46
C LEU A 168 -8.81 -16.50 -1.17
N ILE A 169 -7.50 -16.73 -0.98
CA ILE A 169 -6.45 -16.04 -1.74
C ILE A 169 -6.61 -16.29 -3.24
N ILE A 170 -6.67 -17.56 -3.65
CA ILE A 170 -6.75 -17.88 -5.09
C ILE A 170 -8.08 -17.43 -5.70
N PHE A 171 -9.17 -17.40 -4.92
CA PHE A 171 -10.44 -16.81 -5.37
C PHE A 171 -10.31 -15.30 -5.56
N ARG A 172 -9.78 -14.57 -4.57
CA ARG A 172 -9.62 -13.11 -4.62
C ARG A 172 -8.72 -12.65 -5.76
N LEU A 173 -7.72 -13.46 -6.12
CA LEU A 173 -6.82 -13.20 -7.25
C LEU A 173 -7.40 -13.64 -8.61
N GLY A 174 -8.66 -14.10 -8.66
CA GLY A 174 -9.31 -14.51 -9.90
C GLY A 174 -8.80 -15.83 -10.50
N ILE A 175 -7.99 -16.60 -9.76
CA ILE A 175 -7.39 -17.86 -10.23
C ILE A 175 -8.47 -18.97 -10.36
N THR A 176 -9.55 -18.88 -9.57
CA THR A 176 -10.63 -19.85 -9.54
C THR A 176 -11.97 -19.18 -9.24
N THR A 177 -13.05 -19.73 -9.80
CA THR A 177 -14.44 -19.31 -9.52
C THR A 177 -15.21 -20.32 -8.65
N GLY A 178 -14.57 -21.41 -8.23
CA GLY A 178 -15.23 -22.53 -7.53
C GLY A 178 -15.66 -23.66 -8.46
N THR A 179 -16.36 -24.64 -7.92
CA THR A 179 -17.06 -25.70 -8.69
C THR A 179 -18.50 -25.29 -9.03
N SER A 180 -19.09 -24.42 -8.19
CA SER A 180 -20.30 -23.63 -8.45
C SER A 180 -20.09 -22.22 -7.92
N SER A 181 -21.10 -21.36 -8.03
CA SER A 181 -21.07 -19.98 -7.52
C SER A 181 -20.84 -19.89 -6.00
N ASP A 182 -21.21 -20.93 -5.25
CA ASP A 182 -21.26 -20.99 -3.79
C ASP A 182 -20.47 -22.17 -3.21
N ARG A 183 -19.79 -22.97 -4.04
CA ARG A 183 -18.98 -24.12 -3.60
C ARG A 183 -17.58 -24.11 -4.19
N PHE A 184 -16.60 -24.40 -3.36
CA PHE A 184 -15.23 -24.68 -3.80
C PHE A 184 -14.93 -26.17 -3.89
N SER A 185 -15.60 -27.01 -3.11
CA SER A 185 -15.37 -28.46 -2.97
C SER A 185 -13.94 -28.82 -2.55
N PRO A 186 -13.45 -28.35 -1.38
CA PRO A 186 -12.04 -28.46 -0.99
C PRO A 186 -11.51 -29.89 -0.84
N ASN A 187 -12.39 -30.84 -0.48
CA ASN A 187 -12.03 -32.24 -0.23
C ASN A 187 -12.18 -33.14 -1.47
N VAL A 188 -12.70 -32.61 -2.58
CA VAL A 188 -12.84 -33.35 -3.84
C VAL A 188 -11.51 -33.34 -4.60
N THR A 189 -11.17 -34.44 -5.24
CA THR A 189 -9.96 -34.56 -6.07
C THR A 189 -10.05 -33.66 -7.30
N ILE A 190 -8.94 -33.02 -7.68
CA ILE A 190 -8.89 -32.17 -8.87
C ILE A 190 -8.46 -32.97 -10.10
N THR A 191 -9.14 -32.74 -11.22
CA THR A 191 -8.77 -33.38 -12.50
C THR A 191 -7.53 -32.73 -13.11
N ARG A 192 -6.82 -33.44 -13.98
CA ARG A 192 -5.63 -32.94 -14.69
C ARG A 192 -5.90 -31.67 -15.50
N GLY A 193 -7.05 -31.60 -16.19
CA GLY A 193 -7.45 -30.41 -16.95
C GLY A 193 -7.73 -29.20 -16.05
N GLN A 194 -8.45 -29.40 -14.94
CA GLN A 194 -8.70 -28.34 -13.97
C GLN A 194 -7.41 -27.86 -13.28
N ALA A 195 -6.50 -28.78 -12.96
CA ALA A 195 -5.22 -28.46 -12.38
C ALA A 195 -4.35 -27.62 -13.32
N ALA A 196 -4.27 -27.99 -14.61
CA ALA A 196 -3.54 -27.20 -15.61
C ALA A 196 -4.08 -25.76 -15.71
N LYS A 197 -5.41 -25.60 -15.76
CA LYS A 197 -6.05 -24.28 -15.75
C LYS A 197 -5.69 -23.47 -14.52
N MET A 198 -5.81 -24.06 -13.33
CA MET A 198 -5.55 -23.37 -12.06
C MET A 198 -4.06 -22.99 -11.91
N MET A 199 -3.15 -23.85 -12.35
CA MET A 199 -1.71 -23.60 -12.34
C MET A 199 -1.31 -22.46 -13.28
N LYS A 200 -1.82 -22.46 -14.52
CA LYS A 200 -1.57 -21.36 -15.48
C LYS A 200 -2.13 -20.04 -14.95
N ALA A 201 -3.37 -20.02 -14.50
CA ALA A 201 -3.98 -18.81 -13.95
C ALA A 201 -3.20 -18.28 -12.73
N THR A 202 -2.61 -19.16 -11.92
CA THR A 202 -1.74 -18.76 -10.80
C THR A 202 -0.46 -18.08 -11.28
N GLU A 203 0.21 -18.64 -12.28
CA GLU A 203 1.41 -18.04 -12.87
C GLU A 203 1.10 -16.67 -13.47
N GLU A 204 -0.01 -16.54 -14.19
CA GLU A 204 -0.47 -15.28 -14.75
C GLU A 204 -0.76 -14.24 -13.67
N ALA A 205 -1.54 -14.61 -12.64
CA ALA A 205 -1.83 -13.72 -11.52
C ALA A 205 -0.54 -13.28 -10.80
N LYS A 206 0.43 -14.18 -10.60
CA LYS A 206 1.70 -13.85 -9.97
C LYS A 206 2.54 -12.90 -10.83
N SER A 207 2.50 -13.03 -12.16
CA SER A 207 3.28 -12.19 -13.07
C SER A 207 2.94 -10.69 -12.99
N SER A 208 1.71 -10.36 -12.58
CA SER A 208 1.25 -8.97 -12.39
C SER A 208 1.59 -8.38 -11.02
N ILE A 209 2.03 -9.21 -10.06
CA ILE A 209 2.29 -8.80 -8.68
C ILE A 209 3.76 -8.46 -8.50
N VAL A 210 4.04 -7.24 -8.06
CA VAL A 210 5.39 -6.83 -7.65
C VAL A 210 5.55 -7.08 -6.16
N THR A 211 6.68 -7.67 -5.76
CA THR A 211 7.04 -7.84 -4.34
C THR A 211 8.20 -6.90 -4.02
N VAL A 212 8.00 -6.02 -3.04
CA VAL A 212 9.06 -5.19 -2.46
C VAL A 212 9.55 -5.85 -1.17
N ARG A 213 10.85 -6.10 -1.02
CA ARG A 213 11.42 -6.77 0.15
C ARG A 213 12.30 -5.83 0.96
N ALA A 214 12.25 -5.96 2.28
CA ALA A 214 13.11 -5.19 3.17
C ALA A 214 14.59 -5.46 2.89
N SER A 215 14.92 -6.69 2.49
CA SER A 215 16.27 -7.11 2.11
C SER A 215 16.83 -6.33 0.91
N ASP A 216 15.97 -5.82 0.01
CA ASP A 216 16.40 -5.04 -1.16
C ASP A 216 17.12 -3.75 -0.71
N TYR A 217 16.82 -3.28 0.50
CA TYR A 217 17.42 -2.10 1.14
C TYR A 217 18.37 -2.45 2.29
N LYS A 218 18.74 -3.72 2.45
CA LYS A 218 19.51 -4.24 3.59
C LYS A 218 18.81 -4.03 4.94
N TRP A 219 17.47 -4.01 4.94
CA TRP A 219 16.64 -3.93 6.14
C TRP A 219 16.14 -5.32 6.52
N GLU A 220 15.91 -5.55 7.81
CA GLU A 220 15.32 -6.80 8.29
C GLU A 220 13.78 -6.80 8.18
N GLN A 221 13.16 -5.62 8.21
CA GLN A 221 11.72 -5.42 8.15
C GLN A 221 11.39 -3.96 7.80
N PHE A 222 10.18 -3.74 7.31
CA PHE A 222 9.56 -2.42 7.25
C PHE A 222 8.94 -2.07 8.61
N LYS A 223 9.16 -0.85 9.08
CA LYS A 223 8.45 -0.29 10.24
C LYS A 223 7.20 0.46 9.83
N MET A 224 7.23 1.08 8.66
CA MET A 224 6.09 1.79 8.10
C MET A 224 6.04 1.57 6.59
N PHE A 225 4.84 1.64 6.04
CA PHE A 225 4.61 1.80 4.62
C PHE A 225 3.42 2.73 4.43
N ASP A 226 3.44 3.48 3.34
CA ASP A 226 2.34 4.31 2.89
C ASP A 226 1.98 3.86 1.48
N SER A 227 0.70 3.63 1.25
CA SER A 227 0.17 3.23 -0.06
C SER A 227 -1.00 4.13 -0.46
N ASN A 228 -1.18 5.26 0.23
CA ASN A 228 -2.48 5.90 0.31
C ASN A 228 -2.37 7.43 0.30
N HIS A 229 -2.29 7.99 -0.90
CA HIS A 229 -2.74 9.35 -1.12
C HIS A 229 -3.49 9.44 -2.47
N LYS A 230 -4.75 9.88 -2.39
CA LYS A 230 -5.73 10.13 -3.46
C LYS A 230 -6.19 8.96 -4.36
N ASP A 231 -5.49 7.82 -4.39
CA ASP A 231 -5.80 6.72 -5.32
C ASP A 231 -6.09 5.36 -4.64
N SER A 232 -6.98 5.34 -3.65
CA SER A 232 -7.27 4.16 -2.80
C SER A 232 -7.83 2.92 -3.53
N GLY A 233 -7.87 2.91 -4.86
CA GLY A 233 -8.39 1.83 -5.69
C GLY A 233 -7.40 1.24 -6.70
N LEU A 234 -6.21 1.84 -6.92
CA LEU A 234 -5.32 1.41 -8.01
C LEU A 234 -4.62 0.07 -7.75
N PHE A 235 -4.21 -0.19 -6.51
CA PHE A 235 -3.56 -1.44 -6.10
C PHE A 235 -3.77 -1.73 -4.62
N ASN A 236 -3.67 -3.01 -4.24
CA ASN A 236 -3.58 -3.42 -2.84
C ASN A 236 -2.11 -3.61 -2.45
N ALA A 237 -1.69 -2.99 -1.34
CA ALA A 237 -0.44 -3.31 -0.66
C ALA A 237 -0.68 -4.37 0.42
N VAL A 238 -0.22 -5.59 0.20
CA VAL A 238 -0.42 -6.73 1.10
C VAL A 238 0.87 -7.07 1.81
N VAL A 239 0.93 -6.77 3.11
CA VAL A 239 2.09 -7.04 3.96
C VAL A 239 2.22 -8.54 4.24
N GLY A 240 3.44 -9.04 4.24
CA GLY A 240 3.74 -10.43 4.58
C GLY A 240 5.13 -10.64 5.15
N SER A 241 5.46 -11.91 5.35
CA SER A 241 6.79 -12.37 5.76
C SER A 241 7.33 -13.48 4.86
N ASP A 242 8.62 -13.45 4.56
CA ASP A 242 9.38 -14.59 4.02
C ASP A 242 9.69 -15.66 5.07
N LYS A 243 9.65 -15.31 6.35
CA LYS A 243 9.85 -16.25 7.45
C LYS A 243 8.51 -16.94 7.79
N PRO A 244 8.42 -18.27 7.70
CA PRO A 244 7.22 -18.99 8.11
C PRO A 244 6.83 -18.66 9.56
N ASN A 245 5.54 -18.41 9.81
CA ASN A 245 4.98 -18.07 11.12
C ASN A 245 5.53 -16.79 11.77
N SER A 246 6.23 -15.94 11.01
CA SER A 246 6.69 -14.65 11.49
C SER A 246 5.62 -13.58 11.31
N ARG A 247 5.55 -12.65 12.28
CA ARG A 247 4.76 -11.42 12.18
C ARG A 247 5.58 -10.26 11.62
N THR A 248 6.79 -10.52 11.11
CA THR A 248 7.65 -9.48 10.54
C THR A 248 7.10 -9.00 9.20
N SER A 249 6.97 -7.68 9.05
CA SER A 249 6.65 -7.03 7.79
C SER A 249 7.91 -6.92 6.93
N ASP A 250 8.45 -8.04 6.45
CA ASP A 250 9.70 -8.06 5.67
C ASP A 250 9.48 -8.05 4.15
N LYS A 251 8.23 -8.18 3.70
CA LYS A 251 7.83 -7.98 2.31
C LYS A 251 6.44 -7.36 2.18
N ILE A 252 6.23 -6.71 1.05
CA ILE A 252 4.93 -6.16 0.65
C ILE A 252 4.67 -6.56 -0.80
N HIS A 253 3.50 -7.16 -1.05
CA HIS A 253 3.03 -7.44 -2.41
C HIS A 253 2.14 -6.29 -2.88
N LEU A 254 2.47 -5.70 -4.03
CA LEU A 254 1.64 -4.71 -4.71
C LEU A 254 0.83 -5.44 -5.78
N VAL A 255 -0.49 -5.48 -5.59
CA VAL A 255 -1.44 -6.20 -6.44
C VAL A 255 -2.23 -5.17 -7.24
N PRO A 256 -2.04 -5.06 -8.57
CA PRO A 256 -2.75 -4.08 -9.38
C PRO A 256 -4.25 -4.40 -9.46
N LEU A 257 -5.06 -3.36 -9.47
CA LEU A 257 -6.52 -3.42 -9.54
C LEU A 257 -7.09 -2.60 -10.71
N GLU A 258 -6.52 -1.42 -10.97
CA GLU A 258 -6.96 -0.50 -12.02
C GLU A 258 -5.76 0.21 -12.69
N GLU A 259 -5.93 0.69 -13.92
CA GLU A 259 -4.92 1.49 -14.61
C GLU A 259 -4.76 2.87 -13.96
N GLY A 260 -3.53 3.35 -13.87
CA GLY A 260 -3.25 4.66 -13.28
C GLY A 260 -1.81 4.82 -12.82
N THR A 261 -1.56 5.92 -12.12
CA THR A 261 -0.29 6.17 -11.43
C THR A 261 -0.57 6.63 -10.02
N GLY A 262 -0.16 5.84 -9.03
CA GLY A 262 -0.27 6.17 -7.61
C GLY A 262 1.08 6.33 -6.95
N THR A 263 1.09 6.47 -5.62
CA THR A 263 2.31 6.58 -4.82
C THR A 263 2.43 5.46 -3.80
N PHE A 264 3.65 4.98 -3.58
CA PHE A 264 3.96 3.99 -2.56
C PHE A 264 5.28 4.32 -1.87
N SER A 265 5.35 4.15 -0.55
CA SER A 265 6.59 4.33 0.20
C SER A 265 6.74 3.32 1.32
N VAL A 266 8.00 3.08 1.72
CA VAL A 266 8.38 2.19 2.82
C VAL A 266 9.44 2.84 3.68
N ALA A 267 9.48 2.52 4.98
CA ALA A 267 10.50 3.03 5.90
C ALA A 267 10.95 2.04 6.97
N LEU A 268 12.19 2.22 7.43
CA LEU A 268 12.85 1.50 8.52
C LEU A 268 12.57 2.09 9.91
N VAL A 269 11.98 3.29 9.99
CA VAL A 269 11.64 3.96 11.26
C VAL A 269 10.19 4.46 11.24
N TYR A 270 9.59 4.61 12.42
CA TYR A 270 8.21 5.10 12.59
C TYR A 270 8.08 6.62 12.49
N SER A 271 9.19 7.36 12.56
CA SER A 271 9.19 8.83 12.60
C SER A 271 10.02 9.42 11.47
N GLY A 272 9.62 10.61 11.02
CA GLY A 272 10.08 11.21 9.77
C GLY A 272 11.53 11.67 9.79
N ASN A 273 12.44 10.71 9.66
CA ASN A 273 13.85 10.96 9.42
C ASN A 273 14.05 11.27 7.93
N PRO A 274 14.48 12.48 7.55
CA PRO A 274 14.68 12.85 6.15
C PRO A 274 15.88 12.13 5.51
N ASP A 275 16.69 11.41 6.28
CA ASP A 275 17.79 10.61 5.76
C ASP A 275 17.28 9.42 4.94
N LYS A 276 17.62 9.44 3.65
CA LYS A 276 17.20 8.46 2.64
C LYS A 276 17.57 7.02 2.97
N LYS A 277 18.56 6.78 3.84
CA LYS A 277 18.89 5.39 4.24
C LYS A 277 17.77 4.71 5.02
N TYR A 278 16.76 5.47 5.49
CA TYR A 278 15.65 4.97 6.27
C TYR A 278 14.33 4.87 5.51
N TYR A 279 14.25 5.29 4.25
CA TYR A 279 13.01 5.20 3.49
C TYR A 279 13.22 5.06 1.99
N GLN A 280 12.17 4.61 1.30
CA GLN A 280 12.12 4.58 -0.16
C GLN A 280 10.74 5.03 -0.62
N LYS A 281 10.69 5.82 -1.70
CA LYS A 281 9.46 6.30 -2.34
C LYS A 281 9.42 5.87 -3.80
N TYR A 282 8.20 5.58 -4.26
CA TYR A 282 7.92 5.12 -5.61
C TYR A 282 6.67 5.78 -6.18
N TYR A 283 6.73 6.15 -7.46
CA TYR A 283 5.55 6.16 -8.30
C TYR A 283 5.22 4.72 -8.72
N VAL A 284 3.95 4.37 -8.63
CA VAL A 284 3.42 3.05 -8.99
C VAL A 284 2.63 3.20 -10.27
N HIS A 285 3.18 2.76 -11.39
CA HIS A 285 2.51 2.82 -12.68
C HIS A 285 1.82 1.49 -12.98
N ILE A 286 0.54 1.55 -13.33
CA ILE A 286 -0.26 0.39 -13.70
C ILE A 286 -0.84 0.63 -15.08
N LYS A 287 -0.55 -0.30 -16.01
CA LYS A 287 -1.04 -0.27 -17.39
C LYS A 287 -1.57 -1.62 -17.81
N GLU A 288 -2.59 -1.64 -18.64
CA GLU A 288 -3.11 -2.83 -19.27
C GLU A 288 -2.22 -3.20 -20.48
N VAL A 289 -1.70 -4.42 -20.47
CA VAL A 289 -0.89 -4.99 -21.55
C VAL A 289 -1.46 -6.37 -21.88
N ASN A 290 -2.03 -6.51 -23.07
CA ASN A 290 -2.66 -7.76 -23.55
C ASN A 290 -3.76 -8.27 -22.61
N GLY A 291 -4.66 -7.40 -22.15
CA GLY A 291 -5.77 -7.79 -21.27
C GLY A 291 -5.36 -8.05 -19.81
N LYS A 292 -4.13 -7.70 -19.42
CA LYS A 292 -3.60 -7.91 -18.06
C LYS A 292 -2.98 -6.64 -17.52
N LEU A 293 -3.30 -6.31 -16.28
CA LEU A 293 -2.65 -5.21 -15.59
C LEU A 293 -1.20 -5.57 -15.28
N LYS A 294 -0.31 -4.63 -15.59
CA LYS A 294 1.12 -4.71 -15.29
C LYS A 294 1.51 -3.51 -14.44
N LEU A 295 2.10 -3.82 -13.28
CA LEU A 295 2.59 -2.83 -12.33
C LEU A 295 4.11 -2.66 -12.47
N THR A 296 4.58 -1.42 -12.47
CA THR A 296 6.00 -1.05 -12.41
C THR A 296 6.25 0.02 -11.36
N LEU A 297 7.45 0.02 -10.78
CA LEU A 297 7.87 1.00 -9.78
C LEU A 297 8.92 1.93 -10.38
N GLU A 298 8.73 3.23 -10.19
CA GLU A 298 9.70 4.28 -10.50
C GLU A 298 10.11 4.94 -9.18
N GLU A 299 11.40 4.83 -8.82
CA GLU A 299 11.95 5.46 -7.63
C GLU A 299 11.90 6.99 -7.75
N THR A 300 11.51 7.68 -6.68
CA THR A 300 11.39 9.14 -6.66
C THR A 300 11.72 9.72 -5.29
N ASP A 301 12.16 10.98 -5.27
CA ASP A 301 12.30 11.79 -4.05
C ASP A 301 11.22 12.86 -3.93
N ASP A 302 10.27 12.88 -4.87
CA ASP A 302 9.32 13.96 -5.04
C ASP A 302 8.34 14.04 -3.88
N PHE A 303 7.92 15.26 -3.58
CA PHE A 303 6.83 15.54 -2.67
C PHE A 303 5.67 16.10 -3.50
N LEU A 304 4.47 15.73 -3.13
CA LEU A 304 3.25 16.18 -3.77
C LEU A 304 2.80 17.51 -3.15
N PRO A 305 2.21 18.41 -3.96
CA PRO A 305 1.53 19.59 -3.44
C PRO A 305 0.56 19.18 -2.33
N THR A 306 0.69 19.81 -1.17
CA THR A 306 -0.06 19.43 0.02
C THR A 306 -0.98 20.57 0.44
N PRO A 307 -2.28 20.33 0.70
CA PRO A 307 -3.18 21.35 1.21
C PRO A 307 -2.79 21.70 2.66
N VAL A 308 -2.67 22.99 2.96
CA VAL A 308 -2.54 23.51 4.32
C VAL A 308 -3.82 24.24 4.71
N GLY A 309 -4.47 23.78 5.79
CA GLY A 309 -5.68 24.39 6.31
C GLY A 309 -5.38 25.66 7.13
N LEU A 310 -6.20 26.69 6.93
CA LEU A 310 -6.18 27.96 7.65
C LEU A 310 -7.53 28.17 8.34
N ASN A 311 -7.50 28.46 9.64
CA ASN A 311 -8.72 28.72 10.42
C ASN A 311 -9.28 30.10 10.15
N VAL A 312 -10.46 30.16 9.55
CA VAL A 312 -11.16 31.41 9.22
C VAL A 312 -12.55 31.47 9.87
N ARG A 313 -12.77 30.65 10.89
CA ARG A 313 -14.06 30.52 11.55
C ARG A 313 -14.47 31.86 12.16
N GLU A 314 -15.76 32.18 12.03
CA GLU A 314 -16.39 33.38 12.61
C GLU A 314 -15.83 34.72 12.07
N LYS A 315 -15.00 34.70 11.00
CA LYS A 315 -14.38 35.90 10.39
C LYS A 315 -15.05 36.38 9.09
N GLY A 316 -16.17 35.76 8.72
CA GLY A 316 -16.93 36.09 7.51
C GLY A 316 -16.39 35.44 6.24
N GLN A 317 -16.86 35.91 5.07
CA GLN A 317 -16.46 35.34 3.78
C GLN A 317 -15.06 35.82 3.37
N VAL A 318 -14.23 34.87 2.94
CA VAL A 318 -12.89 35.12 2.38
C VAL A 318 -13.05 35.64 0.96
N GLN A 319 -12.45 36.80 0.71
CA GLN A 319 -12.45 37.45 -0.59
C GLN A 319 -11.18 37.12 -1.38
N ASN A 320 -10.03 37.09 -0.71
CA ASN A 320 -8.73 36.91 -1.34
C ASN A 320 -7.72 36.29 -0.36
N VAL A 321 -6.78 35.51 -0.88
CA VAL A 321 -5.61 35.04 -0.13
C VAL A 321 -4.36 35.43 -0.90
N SER A 322 -3.48 36.24 -0.31
CA SER A 322 -2.14 36.47 -0.87
C SER A 322 -1.10 35.62 -0.17
N LEU A 323 -0.03 35.26 -0.87
CA LEU A 323 1.03 34.40 -0.34
C LEU A 323 2.39 35.05 -0.56
N SER A 324 3.21 35.10 0.48
CA SER A 324 4.62 35.49 0.41
C SER A 324 5.49 34.49 1.16
N THR A 325 6.79 34.53 0.93
CA THR A 325 7.78 33.87 1.79
C THR A 325 7.91 34.61 3.13
N MET A 326 8.54 33.96 4.11
CA MET A 326 8.74 34.50 5.45
C MET A 326 9.61 35.78 5.49
N ASP A 327 10.49 35.98 4.51
CA ASP A 327 11.31 37.19 4.32
C ASP A 327 10.60 38.28 3.50
N GLY A 328 9.32 38.09 3.15
CA GLY A 328 8.47 39.10 2.52
C GLY A 328 8.48 39.12 0.98
N LYS A 329 9.16 38.18 0.32
CA LYS A 329 9.07 38.05 -1.14
C LYS A 329 7.67 37.54 -1.52
N LYS A 330 6.92 38.37 -2.25
CA LYS A 330 5.58 38.02 -2.75
C LYS A 330 5.65 36.85 -3.73
N LEU A 331 4.78 35.86 -3.55
CA LEU A 331 4.64 34.69 -4.41
C LEU A 331 3.36 34.76 -5.24
N SER A 332 2.26 35.21 -4.64
CA SER A 332 0.97 35.41 -5.32
C SER A 332 0.16 36.52 -4.66
N ASP A 333 -0.58 37.25 -5.49
CA ASP A 333 -1.53 38.29 -5.08
C ASP A 333 -2.91 37.71 -4.74
N ASN A 334 -3.24 36.58 -5.37
CA ASN A 334 -4.50 35.86 -5.24
C ASN A 334 -4.22 34.37 -5.50
N THR A 335 -3.97 33.64 -4.42
CA THR A 335 -3.81 32.20 -4.38
C THR A 335 -5.18 31.53 -4.34
N ASP A 336 -5.39 30.57 -5.23
CA ASP A 336 -6.58 29.73 -5.20
C ASP A 336 -6.69 29.01 -3.85
N PHE A 337 -7.90 29.01 -3.27
CA PHE A 337 -8.20 28.33 -2.02
C PHE A 337 -9.51 27.56 -2.16
N GLY A 338 -9.59 26.41 -1.49
CA GLY A 338 -10.85 25.68 -1.30
C GLY A 338 -11.42 25.93 0.09
N LYS A 339 -12.73 25.77 0.26
CA LYS A 339 -13.40 25.89 1.56
C LYS A 339 -13.47 24.53 2.23
N CYS A 340 -13.51 24.53 3.56
CA CYS A 340 -13.47 23.33 4.36
C CYS A 340 -14.46 23.42 5.52
N LEU A 341 -15.34 22.43 5.61
CA LEU A 341 -16.36 22.33 6.64
C LEU A 341 -15.82 21.85 7.99
N SER A 342 -14.73 21.06 7.99
CA SER A 342 -14.17 20.53 9.24
C SER A 342 -13.89 21.66 10.22
N TYR A 343 -14.05 21.40 11.51
CA TYR A 343 -13.63 22.33 12.56
C TYR A 343 -12.11 22.36 12.71
N SER A 344 -11.42 21.26 12.42
CA SER A 344 -9.96 21.19 12.46
C SER A 344 -9.38 21.53 11.09
N PRO A 345 -8.46 22.52 10.99
CA PRO A 345 -7.74 22.80 9.76
C PRO A 345 -6.93 21.61 9.24
N THR A 346 -6.56 20.67 10.11
CA THR A 346 -5.80 19.46 9.75
C THR A 346 -6.60 18.47 8.91
N ASP A 347 -7.92 18.55 8.96
CA ASP A 347 -8.81 17.63 8.23
C ASP A 347 -9.29 18.26 6.92
N CYS A 348 -8.74 19.41 6.55
CA CYS A 348 -9.03 20.07 5.30
C CYS A 348 -8.21 19.45 4.18
N TYR A 349 -8.84 18.48 3.53
CA TYR A 349 -8.35 17.87 2.30
C TYR A 349 -8.77 18.71 1.09
N ASP A 350 -8.20 18.40 -0.06
CA ASP A 350 -8.39 19.07 -1.36
C ASP A 350 -9.81 18.86 -1.94
N THR A 351 -10.82 19.30 -1.20
CA THR A 351 -12.24 19.27 -1.57
C THR A 351 -12.91 20.54 -1.08
N ASP A 352 -13.46 21.34 -1.99
CA ASP A 352 -14.21 22.56 -1.66
C ASP A 352 -15.57 22.19 -1.05
N GLN A 353 -15.77 22.53 0.22
CA GLN A 353 -16.94 22.14 1.02
C GLN A 353 -17.55 23.32 1.76
N THR A 354 -18.88 23.42 1.69
CA THR A 354 -19.69 24.35 2.50
C THR A 354 -20.92 23.66 3.07
N ASP A 355 -21.50 24.23 4.12
CA ASP A 355 -22.79 23.78 4.62
C ASP A 355 -23.92 24.21 3.66
N THR A 356 -25.17 23.88 4.02
CA THR A 356 -26.35 24.23 3.24
C THR A 356 -26.57 25.74 3.08
N GLU A 357 -25.94 26.55 3.92
CA GLU A 357 -26.01 28.02 3.88
C GLU A 357 -24.77 28.64 3.22
N GLY A 358 -23.84 27.83 2.71
CA GLY A 358 -22.60 28.30 2.10
C GLY A 358 -21.50 28.70 3.10
N LYS A 359 -21.64 28.38 4.38
CA LYS A 359 -20.64 28.66 5.42
C LYS A 359 -19.59 27.55 5.49
N TYR A 360 -18.44 27.91 6.05
CA TYR A 360 -17.28 27.04 6.22
C TYR A 360 -16.45 27.54 7.41
N ASN A 361 -15.66 26.64 8.00
CA ASN A 361 -14.86 26.93 9.19
C ASN A 361 -13.39 27.23 8.84
N ASN A 362 -12.91 26.61 7.77
CA ASN A 362 -11.53 26.68 7.34
C ASN A 362 -11.47 26.90 5.83
N ILE A 363 -10.33 27.38 5.36
CA ILE A 363 -9.94 27.28 3.95
C ILE A 363 -8.67 26.44 3.85
N PHE A 364 -8.32 25.96 2.67
CA PHE A 364 -6.99 25.40 2.42
C PHE A 364 -6.38 26.03 1.18
N ILE A 365 -5.05 26.16 1.20
CA ILE A 365 -4.23 26.53 0.04
C ILE A 365 -3.21 25.43 -0.24
N MET A 366 -2.80 25.30 -1.50
CA MET A 366 -1.79 24.31 -1.88
C MET A 366 -0.38 24.86 -1.67
N ILE A 367 0.46 24.09 -1.00
CA ILE A 367 1.90 24.36 -0.87
C ILE A 367 2.67 23.32 -1.66
N ASP A 368 3.49 23.79 -2.60
CA ASP A 368 4.22 22.97 -3.57
C ASP A 368 5.65 22.65 -3.14
N LYS A 369 6.19 23.37 -2.16
CA LYS A 369 7.59 23.27 -1.72
C LYS A 369 7.72 23.42 -0.19
N PRO A 370 8.76 22.83 0.41
CA PRO A 370 9.07 23.12 1.81
C PRO A 370 9.58 24.55 1.96
N GLY A 371 9.32 25.17 3.11
CA GLY A 371 9.71 26.55 3.38
C GLY A 371 8.82 27.26 4.39
N GLY A 372 9.16 28.52 4.65
CA GLY A 372 8.37 29.42 5.47
C GLY A 372 7.56 30.40 4.62
N TYR A 373 6.27 30.51 4.92
CA TYR A 373 5.32 31.33 4.18
C TYR A 373 4.48 32.22 5.12
N ILE A 374 3.95 33.29 4.57
CA ILE A 374 2.91 34.12 5.17
C ILE A 374 1.74 34.15 4.21
N ALA A 375 0.60 33.62 4.64
CA ALA A 375 -0.66 33.77 3.94
C ALA A 375 -1.42 34.96 4.55
N THR A 376 -1.83 35.94 3.75
CA THR A 376 -2.68 37.05 4.19
C THR A 376 -4.07 36.88 3.61
N VAL A 377 -5.04 36.61 4.48
CA VAL A 377 -6.44 36.36 4.15
C VAL A 377 -7.20 37.67 4.31
N ARG A 378 -7.82 38.15 3.23
CA ARG A 378 -8.72 39.31 3.23
C ARG A 378 -10.16 38.86 3.23
N PHE A 379 -10.95 39.40 4.15
CA PHE A 379 -12.38 39.13 4.28
C PHE A 379 -13.22 40.19 3.56
N ALA A 380 -14.45 39.85 3.19
CA ALA A 380 -15.37 40.77 2.52
C ALA A 380 -15.66 42.06 3.32
N GLY A 381 -15.51 42.02 4.65
CA GLY A 381 -15.61 43.19 5.53
C GLY A 381 -14.39 44.10 5.54
N GLY A 382 -13.33 43.78 4.79
CA GLY A 382 -12.08 44.54 4.72
C GLY A 382 -11.04 44.17 5.78
N GLU A 383 -11.38 43.30 6.74
CA GLU A 383 -10.42 42.75 7.70
C GLU A 383 -9.36 41.89 6.97
N GLU A 384 -8.12 41.97 7.45
CA GLU A 384 -7.02 41.12 6.99
C GLU A 384 -6.40 40.38 8.16
N VAL A 385 -6.17 39.08 7.98
CA VAL A 385 -5.52 38.22 8.97
C VAL A 385 -4.35 37.52 8.31
N ARG A 386 -3.18 37.55 8.94
CA ARG A 386 -1.98 36.85 8.46
C ARG A 386 -1.82 35.51 9.16
N TYR A 387 -1.26 34.53 8.46
CA TYR A 387 -0.94 33.21 8.97
C TYR A 387 0.52 32.88 8.62
N GLY A 388 1.32 32.56 9.63
CA GLY A 388 2.64 31.98 9.45
C GLY A 388 2.51 30.51 9.17
N ILE A 389 3.19 30.01 8.13
CA ILE A 389 3.16 28.61 7.72
C ILE A 389 4.60 28.13 7.59
N GLU A 390 4.94 27.03 8.24
CA GLU A 390 6.18 26.30 8.02
C GLU A 390 5.85 24.94 7.41
N ALA A 391 6.31 24.71 6.19
CA ALA A 391 6.19 23.46 5.47
C ALA A 391 7.51 22.69 5.56
N VAL A 392 7.46 21.47 6.10
CA VAL A 392 8.63 20.61 6.29
C VAL A 392 8.43 19.29 5.57
N SER A 393 9.45 18.86 4.82
CA SER A 393 9.51 17.52 4.25
C SER A 393 9.47 16.46 5.35
N SER A 394 8.45 15.61 5.35
CA SER A 394 8.28 14.53 6.31
C SER A 394 8.33 13.19 5.58
N ALA A 395 9.53 12.64 5.42
CA ALA A 395 9.69 11.29 4.85
C ALA A 395 9.12 10.25 5.82
N PRO A 396 8.64 9.08 5.36
CA PRO A 396 8.55 8.62 3.97
C PRO A 396 7.31 9.14 3.24
N HIS A 397 6.55 10.08 3.80
CA HIS A 397 5.34 10.56 3.17
C HIS A 397 5.65 11.38 1.92
N PHE A 398 4.73 11.34 0.97
CA PHE A 398 4.77 12.21 -0.20
C PHE A 398 4.32 13.64 0.13
N HIS A 399 3.70 13.86 1.29
CA HIS A 399 3.12 15.15 1.68
C HIS A 399 3.98 15.89 2.70
N TYR A 400 3.90 17.22 2.67
CA TYR A 400 4.54 18.08 3.65
C TYR A 400 3.80 18.04 4.98
N SER A 401 4.54 18.19 6.07
CA SER A 401 3.97 18.49 7.38
C SER A 401 3.98 20.00 7.61
N PHE A 402 2.94 20.52 8.25
CA PHE A 402 2.79 21.96 8.45
C PHE A 402 2.73 22.33 9.93
N ARG A 403 3.37 23.46 10.26
CA ARG A 403 3.09 24.24 11.45
C ARG A 403 2.44 25.55 11.00
N VAL A 404 1.24 25.83 11.49
CA VAL A 404 0.46 27.03 11.12
C VAL A 404 0.19 27.85 12.37
N LEU A 405 0.34 29.17 12.26
CA LEU A 405 0.04 30.11 13.33
C LEU A 405 -0.70 31.33 12.79
N GLU A 406 -1.90 31.58 13.30
CA GLU A 406 -2.65 32.81 13.02
C GLU A 406 -1.99 34.00 13.73
N GLU A 407 -1.90 35.15 13.09
CA GLU A 407 -1.41 36.37 13.71
C GLU A 407 -2.45 36.97 14.66
N LYS A 408 -2.10 37.01 15.95
CA LYS A 408 -2.85 37.69 17.02
C LYS A 408 -1.83 38.37 17.93
N PRO A 409 -1.34 39.57 17.56
CA PRO A 409 -0.24 40.21 18.28
C PRO A 409 -0.65 40.69 19.68
N THR A 410 -1.96 40.78 19.91
CA THR A 410 -2.56 41.17 21.17
C THR A 410 -3.66 40.21 21.59
N ALA A 411 -3.82 40.03 22.89
CA ALA A 411 -4.96 39.33 23.48
C ALA A 411 -5.45 40.09 24.70
N SER A 412 -6.70 39.85 25.08
CA SER A 412 -7.31 40.45 26.27
C SER A 412 -8.12 39.42 27.04
N VAL A 413 -8.18 39.57 28.35
CA VAL A 413 -9.06 38.77 29.22
C VAL A 413 -9.71 39.68 30.24
N ASP A 414 -11.03 39.59 30.37
CA ASP A 414 -11.77 40.24 31.46
C ASP A 414 -12.07 39.20 32.53
N LEU A 415 -11.53 39.40 33.72
CA LEU A 415 -11.78 38.47 34.82
C LEU A 415 -13.15 38.68 35.48
N GLY A 416 -13.88 39.75 35.14
CA GLY A 416 -15.17 40.11 35.71
C GLY A 416 -15.07 41.23 36.75
N ALA A 417 -16.02 42.18 36.75
CA ALA A 417 -15.94 43.40 37.55
C ALA A 417 -16.11 43.18 39.07
N GLU A 418 -16.77 42.10 39.46
CA GLU A 418 -17.05 41.76 40.87
C GLU A 418 -15.83 41.23 41.63
N TYR A 419 -14.74 40.87 40.95
CA TYR A 419 -13.59 40.23 41.60
C TYR A 419 -12.58 41.24 42.14
N ASN A 420 -12.30 41.18 43.44
CA ASN A 420 -11.12 41.83 43.97
C ASN A 420 -9.90 40.96 43.66
N ILE A 421 -9.07 41.38 42.69
CA ILE A 421 -7.86 40.65 42.29
C ILE A 421 -6.59 41.20 42.95
N GLY A 422 -6.73 42.22 43.81
CA GLY A 422 -5.62 42.74 44.60
C GLY A 422 -4.48 43.39 43.81
N LYS A 423 -3.30 43.40 44.44
CA LYS A 423 -2.04 43.75 43.76
C LYS A 423 -1.49 42.51 43.06
N HIS A 424 -1.26 42.64 41.76
CA HIS A 424 -0.59 41.62 40.96
C HIS A 424 0.86 42.01 40.72
N VAL A 425 1.73 41.01 40.55
CA VAL A 425 3.14 41.21 40.21
C VAL A 425 3.40 40.47 38.91
N ILE A 426 3.78 41.23 37.88
CA ILE A 426 4.30 40.66 36.65
C ILE A 426 5.70 40.10 36.94
N PRO A 427 5.99 38.82 36.64
CA PRO A 427 7.29 38.23 36.90
C PRO A 427 8.42 39.00 36.22
N LYS A 428 9.57 39.11 36.90
CA LYS A 428 10.78 39.72 36.30
C LYS A 428 11.19 38.94 35.04
N GLY A 429 11.43 39.65 33.94
CA GLY A 429 11.78 39.06 32.64
C GLY A 429 10.57 38.84 31.72
N ALA A 430 9.34 38.94 32.22
CA ALA A 430 8.13 38.83 31.40
C ALA A 430 8.03 39.96 30.36
N GLU A 431 8.63 41.12 30.62
CA GLU A 431 8.67 42.26 29.70
C GLU A 431 9.42 41.98 28.38
N GLN A 432 10.23 40.92 28.36
CA GLN A 432 10.89 40.40 27.15
C GLN A 432 9.95 39.54 26.29
N ILE A 433 8.93 38.94 26.90
CA ILE A 433 7.97 38.05 26.26
C ILE A 433 6.75 38.85 25.79
N ALA A 434 6.15 39.67 26.67
CA ALA A 434 4.98 40.50 26.35
C ALA A 434 4.91 41.76 27.22
N VAL A 435 4.25 42.79 26.72
CA VAL A 435 3.81 43.95 27.51
C VAL A 435 2.40 43.65 28.00
N VAL A 436 2.18 43.70 29.30
CA VAL A 436 0.86 43.48 29.90
C VAL A 436 0.40 44.76 30.57
N THR A 437 -0.80 45.21 30.22
CA THR A 437 -1.49 46.33 30.85
C THR A 437 -2.82 45.87 31.40
N ARG A 438 -3.35 46.66 32.34
CA ARG A 438 -4.68 46.47 32.89
C ARG A 438 -5.41 47.80 32.84
N ASP A 439 -6.65 47.79 32.39
CA ASP A 439 -7.48 48.97 32.36
C ASP A 439 -7.76 49.49 33.77
N THR A 440 -7.69 50.81 33.94
CA THR A 440 -7.76 51.43 35.27
C THR A 440 -9.16 51.23 35.85
N GLY A 441 -9.23 50.61 37.04
CA GLY A 441 -10.49 50.37 37.74
C GLY A 441 -11.31 49.17 37.24
N THR A 442 -10.82 48.42 36.26
CA THR A 442 -11.50 47.21 35.74
C THR A 442 -10.62 45.97 35.98
N ASN A 443 -11.09 44.77 35.62
CA ASN A 443 -10.30 43.54 35.61
C ASN A 443 -9.96 43.06 34.19
N LEU A 444 -9.96 44.00 33.25
CA LEU A 444 -9.59 43.76 31.86
C LEU A 444 -8.07 43.90 31.70
N PHE A 445 -7.42 42.79 31.38
CA PHE A 445 -6.00 42.73 31.04
C PHE A 445 -5.83 42.71 29.53
N HIS A 446 -4.78 43.37 29.06
CA HIS A 446 -4.32 43.34 27.68
C HIS A 446 -2.87 42.88 27.66
N ALA A 447 -2.52 41.97 26.75
CA ALA A 447 -1.13 41.60 26.49
C ALA A 447 -0.79 41.84 25.02
N THR A 448 0.40 42.40 24.78
CA THR A 448 1.00 42.57 23.46
C THR A 448 2.29 41.77 23.39
N GLY A 449 2.37 40.83 22.47
CA GLY A 449 3.50 39.90 22.34
C GLY A 449 4.74 40.57 21.77
N LYS A 450 5.91 40.13 22.21
CA LYS A 450 7.22 40.54 21.69
C LYS A 450 8.05 39.36 21.18
N LYS A 451 8.08 38.29 21.96
CA LYS A 451 8.92 37.12 21.68
C LYS A 451 8.27 35.86 22.23
N LYS A 452 8.49 34.73 21.57
CA LYS A 452 8.06 33.42 22.06
C LYS A 452 8.46 33.17 23.51
N GLY A 453 7.49 32.74 24.31
CA GLY A 453 7.65 32.43 25.72
C GLY A 453 6.31 32.39 26.44
N SER A 454 6.33 32.08 27.74
CA SER A 454 5.14 32.15 28.58
C SER A 454 5.52 32.54 30.00
N PHE A 455 4.59 33.17 30.70
CA PHE A 455 4.72 33.49 32.12
C PHE A 455 3.35 33.59 32.77
N ASP A 456 3.33 33.41 34.08
CA ASP A 456 2.11 33.40 34.88
C ASP A 456 2.06 34.65 35.79
N ILE A 457 0.95 35.36 35.74
CA ILE A 457 0.66 36.52 36.60
C ILE A 457 -0.19 36.03 37.76
N LYS A 458 0.41 35.99 38.95
CA LYS A 458 -0.27 35.58 40.18
C LYS A 458 -1.23 36.66 40.67
N LEU A 459 -2.42 36.23 41.09
CA LEU A 459 -3.48 37.09 41.61
C LEU A 459 -3.73 36.76 43.10
N PRO A 460 -2.98 37.34 44.05
CA PRO A 460 -2.94 36.85 45.44
C PRO A 460 -4.24 37.07 46.24
N ASP A 461 -5.07 38.05 45.89
CA ASP A 461 -6.29 38.39 46.66
C ASP A 461 -7.59 37.83 46.04
N HIS A 462 -7.49 36.87 45.13
CA HIS A 462 -8.63 36.32 44.39
C HIS A 462 -9.68 35.70 45.34
N LYS A 463 -10.93 36.21 45.31
CA LYS A 463 -12.07 35.63 46.02
C LYS A 463 -12.89 34.62 45.19
N LYS A 464 -12.44 34.29 43.97
CA LYS A 464 -13.00 33.21 43.15
C LYS A 464 -12.38 31.93 43.70
N THR A 465 -13.14 30.99 44.23
CA THR A 465 -12.61 29.79 44.90
C THR A 465 -11.61 28.99 44.05
N ASP A 466 -11.56 29.23 42.73
CA ASP A 466 -10.81 28.39 41.83
C ASP A 466 -9.78 29.14 40.94
N LEU A 467 -9.67 30.48 40.90
CA LEU A 467 -8.77 31.20 39.95
C LEU A 467 -7.44 31.64 40.59
N ILE A 468 -6.33 30.96 40.29
CA ILE A 468 -5.03 31.24 40.92
C ILE A 468 -4.22 32.31 40.16
N GLU A 469 -4.21 32.26 38.84
CA GLU A 469 -3.30 33.05 37.99
C GLU A 469 -3.82 33.22 36.56
N ILE A 470 -3.25 34.20 35.85
CA ILE A 470 -3.42 34.35 34.41
C ILE A 470 -2.13 33.92 33.72
N ARG A 471 -2.23 33.01 32.74
CA ARG A 471 -1.09 32.64 31.89
C ARG A 471 -1.10 33.45 30.61
N VAL A 472 0.00 34.16 30.36
CA VAL A 472 0.29 34.80 29.08
C VAL A 472 1.24 33.89 28.31
N SER A 473 0.87 33.54 27.08
CA SER A 473 1.70 32.75 26.17
C SER A 473 1.86 33.47 24.85
N VAL A 474 3.07 33.46 24.32
CA VAL A 474 3.41 34.04 23.02
C VAL A 474 4.02 32.93 22.18
N GLN A 475 3.44 32.68 21.01
CA GLN A 475 3.97 31.78 20.00
C GLN A 475 4.47 32.60 18.80
N GLU A 476 5.45 32.06 18.08
CA GLU A 476 5.99 32.69 16.89
C GLU A 476 6.27 31.70 15.75
N ILE A 477 6.04 32.17 14.53
CA ILE A 477 6.49 31.59 13.26
C ILE A 477 7.01 32.73 12.40
N GLY A 478 8.33 32.84 12.24
CA GLY A 478 8.94 34.00 11.57
C GLY A 478 8.49 35.32 12.22
N PRO A 479 7.92 36.28 11.47
CA PRO A 479 7.42 37.55 12.00
C PRO A 479 6.00 37.47 12.58
N ILE A 480 5.34 36.31 12.53
CA ILE A 480 3.96 36.14 12.97
C ILE A 480 3.94 35.85 14.47
N ILE A 481 3.25 36.71 15.22
CA ILE A 481 3.08 36.58 16.68
C ILE A 481 1.63 36.21 16.99
N ASN A 482 1.45 35.21 17.85
CA ASN A 482 0.16 34.88 18.44
C ASN A 482 0.26 34.92 19.96
N VAL A 483 -0.58 35.75 20.57
CA VAL A 483 -0.69 35.89 22.02
C VAL A 483 -1.95 35.21 22.49
N GLY A 484 -1.80 34.32 23.46
CA GLY A 484 -2.89 33.75 24.23
C GLY A 484 -2.83 34.26 25.67
N ILE A 485 -3.99 34.62 26.22
CA ILE A 485 -4.17 34.86 27.65
C ILE A 485 -5.25 33.89 28.13
N VAL A 486 -4.94 33.07 29.12
CA VAL A 486 -5.89 32.11 29.69
C VAL A 486 -5.97 32.23 31.20
N GLU A 487 -7.19 32.11 31.73
CA GLU A 487 -7.45 31.92 33.15
C GLU A 487 -6.98 30.52 33.56
N MET A 488 -6.15 30.45 34.60
CA MET A 488 -5.70 29.17 35.17
C MET A 488 -6.42 28.92 36.48
N ILE A 489 -7.10 27.78 36.54
CA ILE A 489 -7.97 27.39 37.64
C ILE A 489 -7.28 26.28 38.47
N ASP A 490 -7.34 26.33 39.81
CA ASP A 490 -6.95 25.22 40.67
C ASP A 490 -7.93 24.06 40.46
N THR A 491 -7.42 22.90 40.05
CA THR A 491 -8.26 21.70 39.86
C THR A 491 -8.20 20.77 41.06
N HIS A 492 -7.50 21.15 42.15
CA HIS A 492 -7.27 20.31 43.33
C HIS A 492 -8.10 20.73 44.56
N MET A 493 -9.17 21.51 44.38
CA MET A 493 -10.13 21.83 45.43
C MET A 493 -11.32 20.87 45.50
#